data_AF-A0AAT9K0F3-F1
#
_entry.id   AF-A0AAT9K0F3-F1
#
_cell.length_a   1.000
_cell.length_b   1.000
_cell.length_c   1.000
_cell.angle_alpha   90.00
_cell.angle_beta   90.00
_cell.angle_gamma   90.00
#
_symmetry.space_group_name_H-M   'P 1'
#
loop_
_entity.id
_entity.type
_entity.pdbx_description
1 polymer ?
#
loop_
_entity_poly.entity_id
_entity_poly.type
_entity_poly.pdbx_seq_one_letter_code
_entity_poly.pdbx_strand_id
1 'polypeptide(L)'
;MTPQRPLLRTMIDNCLAKGNPQRIGLGLLLLLVAVGCSRGQSLTCIPDNNEAKSQTASTQESADPFANVQVNVGVDGSGSMFGYVGKPGGRYSSTIDALSTLFGSKGLKVNYWRLGANDKTKAPQPITANQFLLARTPGFYCNGENAPFECVSSTLGQMYELPTPPKPPGTTEAENLSILITDLEPDSGAVTSLTTKLSAILRDKPNYKVLLLGLRSEYNGPVYPAQEKAFKEFYYSTAGRSIDEEGRPFYLLISGPSPAVDGLVSALRQLPMDASKAFRAVEFSGQAAKPLLIDPAASLQAQPSSCLSEVASLSGSGPKNRDEWLLVRADSRCQDNPLPVTLVSQESVQFVGANLPPEAIAINDASKTLRAPQVKVQKVSADRGRLQLDLAVRQDGTSRGGPLTLAVDRRSLNEALWKDWNSTVTNPAGPRTQNLMLFIGGMETAVQQQDQPAAKFCFGFQPAPGVSKQSLTFPNLFAGLIASSQQLSDRLFPGGLRVGWP
;
A
#
# COMPACT_ATOMS: atom_id res chain seq x y z
N MET A 1 15.70 24.09 65.09
CA MET A 1 14.67 25.08 65.48
C MET A 1 13.32 24.56 65.04
N THR A 2 12.40 24.35 65.99
CA THR A 2 10.94 24.24 65.82
C THR A 2 10.31 25.65 65.83
N PRO A 3 8.99 25.86 65.57
CA PRO A 3 7.89 24.94 65.22
C PRO A 3 7.30 25.28 63.81
N GLN A 4 6.04 25.06 63.34
CA GLN A 4 4.79 24.41 63.82
C GLN A 4 3.85 24.06 62.62
N ARG A 5 2.60 23.64 62.89
CA ARG A 5 1.39 23.79 62.04
C ARG A 5 0.32 24.57 62.84
N PRO A 6 -0.70 25.20 62.22
CA PRO A 6 -2.06 24.61 62.17
C PRO A 6 -2.76 24.81 60.81
N LEU A 7 -3.60 23.90 60.27
CA LEU A 7 -4.96 23.45 60.66
C LEU A 7 -6.09 24.49 60.55
N LEU A 8 -7.02 24.26 59.61
CA LEU A 8 -8.50 24.37 59.68
C LEU A 8 -9.09 23.83 58.34
N ARG A 9 -10.31 23.30 58.20
CA ARG A 9 -11.46 23.11 59.11
C ARG A 9 -12.26 21.85 58.68
N THR A 10 -13.05 21.26 59.57
CA THR A 10 -13.91 20.06 59.38
C THR A 10 -15.40 20.41 59.20
N MET A 11 -16.29 19.38 59.23
CA MET A 11 -17.79 19.41 59.25
C MET A 11 -18.47 19.44 57.86
N ILE A 12 -19.68 18.89 57.60
CA ILE A 12 -20.70 18.08 58.34
C ILE A 12 -21.62 17.44 57.25
N ASP A 13 -22.33 16.30 57.38
CA ASP A 13 -22.14 15.03 58.12
C ASP A 13 -23.13 13.94 57.61
N ASN A 14 -23.23 12.78 58.28
CA ASN A 14 -24.19 11.70 57.99
C ASN A 14 -25.58 11.88 58.64
N CYS A 15 -26.63 11.23 58.09
CA CYS A 15 -27.92 11.06 58.76
C CYS A 15 -28.50 9.64 58.58
N LEU A 16 -29.24 9.13 59.58
CA LEU A 16 -29.54 7.70 59.76
C LEU A 16 -31.03 7.35 59.90
N ALA A 17 -31.47 6.37 59.08
CA ALA A 17 -32.33 5.21 59.41
C ALA A 17 -33.78 5.35 59.98
N LYS A 18 -34.56 4.26 59.75
CA LYS A 18 -35.91 3.91 60.27
C LYS A 18 -37.10 4.66 59.63
N GLY A 19 -38.29 4.06 59.44
CA GLY A 19 -38.65 2.63 59.52
C GLY A 19 -40.16 2.33 59.65
N ASN A 20 -40.59 1.13 59.22
CA ASN A 20 -41.91 0.48 59.39
C ASN A 20 -43.13 0.98 58.53
N PRO A 21 -44.21 0.15 58.39
CA PRO A 21 -45.07 0.16 57.18
C PRO A 21 -46.60 0.18 57.44
N GLN A 22 -47.43 0.22 56.37
CA GLN A 22 -48.54 -0.72 56.08
C GLN A 22 -49.52 -0.29 54.94
N ARG A 23 -49.89 -1.28 54.10
CA ARG A 23 -51.19 -1.51 53.41
C ARG A 23 -51.72 -0.56 52.30
N ILE A 24 -52.42 -1.20 51.36
CA ILE A 24 -53.31 -0.69 50.27
C ILE A 24 -52.60 0.17 49.18
N GLY A 25 -52.72 -0.12 47.87
CA GLY A 25 -53.33 -1.28 47.21
C GLY A 25 -53.42 -1.12 45.68
N LEU A 26 -54.01 -2.13 45.02
CA LEU A 26 -54.51 -2.18 43.64
C LEU A 26 -53.60 -1.67 42.48
N GLY A 27 -53.11 -2.61 41.68
CA GLY A 27 -52.04 -2.41 40.69
C GLY A 27 -52.35 -1.58 39.44
N LEU A 28 -51.31 -1.45 38.61
CA LEU A 28 -51.46 -1.27 37.16
C LEU A 28 -50.47 -2.14 36.40
N LEU A 29 -50.89 -2.57 35.21
CA LEU A 29 -50.12 -3.37 34.26
C LEU A 29 -48.97 -2.54 33.67
N LEU A 30 -47.72 -2.96 33.90
CA LEU A 30 -46.54 -2.35 33.26
C LEU A 30 -45.52 -3.41 32.85
N LEU A 31 -45.92 -4.21 31.85
CA LEU A 31 -45.02 -5.02 31.03
C LEU A 31 -44.17 -4.07 30.17
N LEU A 32 -43.14 -3.49 30.80
CA LEU A 32 -42.09 -2.76 30.12
C LEU A 32 -41.38 -3.72 29.16
N VAL A 33 -41.73 -3.62 27.88
CA VAL A 33 -41.05 -4.36 26.82
C VAL A 33 -39.61 -3.87 26.81
N ALA A 34 -38.71 -4.69 27.36
CA ALA A 34 -37.28 -4.50 27.25
C ALA A 34 -36.86 -4.75 25.80
N VAL A 35 -37.14 -3.78 24.93
CA VAL A 35 -36.56 -3.68 23.60
C VAL A 35 -35.08 -3.42 23.80
N GLY A 36 -34.35 -4.52 24.02
CA GLY A 36 -32.90 -4.48 24.15
C GLY A 36 -32.33 -3.91 22.88
N CYS A 37 -31.87 -2.66 22.92
CA CYS A 37 -31.10 -2.06 21.85
C CYS A 37 -29.79 -2.83 21.73
N SER A 38 -29.82 -3.91 20.94
CA SER A 38 -28.65 -4.64 20.48
C SER A 38 -27.78 -3.66 19.70
N ARG A 39 -26.85 -3.01 20.39
CA ARG A 39 -25.85 -2.13 19.79
C ARG A 39 -25.14 -2.93 18.70
N GLY A 40 -25.40 -2.56 17.44
CA GLY A 40 -24.78 -3.23 16.31
C GLY A 40 -23.27 -3.19 16.47
N GLN A 41 -22.61 -4.34 16.28
CA GLN A 41 -21.16 -4.39 16.31
C GLN A 41 -20.62 -3.47 15.21
N SER A 42 -19.68 -2.60 15.60
CA SER A 42 -19.06 -1.64 14.68
C SER A 42 -18.19 -2.35 13.64
N LEU A 43 -18.12 -1.81 12.42
CA LEU A 43 -17.30 -2.38 11.35
C LEU A 43 -15.84 -1.91 11.50
N THR A 44 -14.94 -2.83 11.87
CA THR A 44 -13.48 -2.61 11.94
C THR A 44 -12.81 -3.10 10.66
N CYS A 45 -12.09 -2.24 9.93
CA CYS A 45 -11.34 -2.69 8.75
C CYS A 45 -10.01 -3.33 9.17
N ILE A 46 -9.21 -2.63 9.97
CA ILE A 46 -8.01 -3.16 10.61
C ILE A 46 -8.41 -3.73 11.99
N PRO A 47 -7.90 -4.91 12.42
CA PRO A 47 -8.08 -5.37 13.79
C PRO A 47 -7.28 -4.51 14.78
N ASP A 48 -7.94 -4.07 15.85
CA ASP A 48 -7.37 -3.23 16.94
C ASP A 48 -6.07 -3.78 17.56
N ASN A 49 -5.80 -5.08 17.41
CA ASN A 49 -4.62 -5.77 17.93
C ASN A 49 -3.27 -5.17 17.49
N ASN A 50 -3.24 -4.41 16.39
CA ASN A 50 -2.03 -3.76 15.87
C ASN A 50 -1.95 -2.24 16.21
N GLU A 51 -2.83 -1.69 17.05
CA GLU A 51 -2.76 -0.29 17.49
C GLU A 51 -1.65 -0.05 18.53
N ALA A 52 -0.40 -0.05 18.08
CA ALA A 52 0.61 0.82 18.68
C ALA A 52 0.10 2.26 18.54
N LYS A 53 -0.44 2.82 19.64
CA LYS A 53 -1.24 4.07 19.70
C LYS A 53 -0.80 5.10 18.66
N SER A 54 -1.51 5.12 17.54
CA SER A 54 -1.25 6.08 16.49
C SER A 54 -1.67 7.44 17.04
N GLN A 55 -0.70 8.30 17.36
CA GLN A 55 -1.00 9.70 17.61
C GLN A 55 -1.76 10.23 16.40
N THR A 56 -2.89 10.89 16.65
CA THR A 56 -3.71 11.49 15.61
C THR A 56 -2.81 12.36 14.74
N ALA A 57 -2.93 12.24 13.41
CA ALA A 57 -2.30 13.17 12.50
C ALA A 57 -2.98 14.54 12.64
N SER A 58 -2.61 15.28 13.69
CA SER A 58 -2.84 16.71 13.78
C SER A 58 -2.33 17.36 12.51
N THR A 59 -3.02 18.39 12.02
CA THR A 59 -2.63 19.17 10.85
C THR A 59 -1.33 19.93 11.14
N GLN A 60 -0.22 19.19 11.13
CA GLN A 60 1.08 19.68 11.51
C GLN A 60 1.66 20.43 10.32
N GLU A 61 1.79 21.74 10.54
CA GLU A 61 2.42 22.72 9.68
C GLU A 61 3.65 22.16 8.96
N SER A 62 3.78 22.50 7.67
CA SER A 62 4.69 21.88 6.70
C SER A 62 6.18 22.04 7.04
N ALA A 63 6.66 21.28 8.02
CA ALA A 63 8.07 21.10 8.31
C ALA A 63 8.80 20.58 7.07
N ASP A 64 9.95 21.18 6.75
CA ASP A 64 10.76 20.74 5.61
C ASP A 64 11.18 19.28 5.82
N PRO A 65 10.86 18.34 4.90
CA PRO A 65 11.20 16.93 5.05
C PRO A 65 12.72 16.65 5.15
N PHE A 66 13.56 17.64 4.84
CA PHE A 66 15.02 17.56 4.96
C PHE A 66 15.59 18.33 6.17
N ALA A 67 14.75 18.83 7.08
CA ALA A 67 15.20 19.52 8.28
C ALA A 67 16.08 18.60 9.14
N ASN A 68 17.30 19.07 9.48
CA ASN A 68 18.32 18.31 10.22
C ASN A 68 18.77 17.00 9.52
N VAL A 69 18.59 16.87 8.20
CA VAL A 69 19.05 15.71 7.41
C VAL A 69 20.42 15.97 6.80
N GLN A 70 21.35 15.03 6.93
CA GLN A 70 22.58 14.97 6.12
C GLN A 70 22.42 13.93 5.02
N VAL A 71 22.73 14.30 3.78
CA VAL A 71 22.63 13.38 2.64
C VAL A 71 23.99 12.73 2.39
N ASN A 72 24.01 11.41 2.22
CA ASN A 72 25.15 10.67 1.71
C ASN A 72 24.76 10.05 0.37
N VAL A 73 25.56 10.25 -0.67
CA VAL A 73 25.32 9.69 -2.01
C VAL A 73 26.51 8.83 -2.40
N GLY A 74 26.28 7.52 -2.51
CA GLY A 74 27.27 6.56 -2.98
C GLY A 74 26.93 6.11 -4.40
N VAL A 75 27.89 6.24 -5.33
CA VAL A 75 27.79 5.66 -6.67
C VAL A 75 28.69 4.43 -6.73
N ASP A 76 28.14 3.30 -7.16
CA ASP A 76 28.92 2.11 -7.51
C ASP A 76 29.88 2.44 -8.66
N GLY A 77 31.19 2.46 -8.41
CA GLY A 77 32.21 2.82 -9.40
C GLY A 77 32.66 1.67 -10.30
N SER A 78 32.00 0.51 -10.22
CA SER A 78 32.45 -0.72 -10.87
C SER A 78 32.16 -0.81 -12.38
N GLY A 79 32.73 -1.84 -13.03
CA GLY A 79 32.66 -2.01 -14.49
C GLY A 79 31.25 -2.25 -15.04
N SER A 80 30.31 -2.83 -14.27
CA SER A 80 28.93 -3.05 -14.75
C SER A 80 28.17 -1.74 -14.95
N MET A 81 28.50 -0.71 -14.17
CA MET A 81 27.88 0.61 -14.28
C MET A 81 28.31 1.40 -15.54
N PHE A 82 29.38 0.98 -16.23
CA PHE A 82 29.85 1.62 -17.47
C PHE A 82 28.78 1.63 -18.57
N GLY A 83 27.95 0.59 -18.67
CA GLY A 83 26.98 0.46 -19.77
C GLY A 83 25.91 1.56 -19.79
N TYR A 84 25.58 2.16 -18.63
CA TYR A 84 24.57 3.23 -18.53
C TYR A 84 25.02 4.58 -19.07
N VAL A 85 26.34 4.80 -19.20
CA VAL A 85 26.93 6.07 -19.65
C VAL A 85 27.45 6.04 -21.09
N GLY A 86 27.24 4.93 -21.80
CA GLY A 86 27.52 4.80 -23.24
C GLY A 86 26.63 5.68 -24.14
N LYS A 87 25.61 6.35 -23.59
CA LYS A 87 24.75 7.32 -24.30
C LYS A 87 24.56 8.60 -23.45
N PRO A 88 25.06 9.76 -23.89
CA PRO A 88 24.78 11.04 -23.23
C PRO A 88 23.27 11.33 -23.15
N GLY A 89 22.83 11.92 -22.03
CA GLY A 89 21.42 12.27 -21.80
C GLY A 89 20.49 11.08 -21.55
N GLY A 90 20.99 9.86 -21.34
CA GLY A 90 20.16 8.73 -20.95
C GLY A 90 19.50 8.90 -19.58
N ARG A 91 18.54 8.02 -19.25
CA ARG A 91 17.77 8.09 -17.99
C ARG A 91 18.64 8.01 -16.74
N TYR A 92 19.70 7.20 -16.78
CA TYR A 92 20.72 7.17 -15.73
C TYR A 92 21.35 8.55 -15.48
N SER A 93 21.93 9.16 -16.53
CA SER A 93 22.59 10.45 -16.42
C SER A 93 21.62 11.56 -16.00
N SER A 94 20.39 11.52 -16.51
CA SER A 94 19.30 12.43 -16.13
C SER A 94 18.93 12.32 -14.64
N THR A 95 19.08 11.13 -14.04
CA THR A 95 18.82 10.89 -12.61
C THR A 95 19.94 11.46 -11.73
N ILE A 96 21.20 11.38 -12.17
CA ILE A 96 22.32 12.06 -11.50
C ILE A 96 22.12 13.59 -11.51
N ASP A 97 21.71 14.15 -12.65
CA ASP A 97 21.44 15.59 -12.78
C ASP A 97 20.23 16.03 -11.95
N ALA A 98 19.16 15.22 -11.90
CA ALA A 98 18.01 15.46 -11.04
C ALA A 98 18.39 15.49 -9.55
N LEU A 99 19.15 14.51 -9.09
CA LEU A 99 19.64 14.45 -7.70
C LEU A 99 20.51 15.67 -7.38
N SER A 100 21.48 16.00 -8.23
CA SER A 100 22.33 17.19 -8.07
C SER A 100 21.52 18.49 -7.99
N THR A 101 20.55 18.66 -8.89
CA THR A 101 19.67 19.83 -8.95
C THR A 101 18.76 19.94 -7.72
N LEU A 102 18.21 18.81 -7.26
CA LEU A 102 17.41 18.75 -6.04
C LEU A 102 18.22 19.16 -4.81
N PHE A 103 19.42 18.59 -4.63
CA PHE A 103 20.25 18.91 -3.48
C PHE A 103 20.71 20.38 -3.47
N GLY A 104 21.09 20.91 -4.64
CA GLY A 104 21.48 22.32 -4.79
C GLY A 104 20.32 23.28 -4.53
N SER A 105 19.15 23.04 -5.14
CA SER A 105 17.95 23.90 -4.96
C SER A 105 17.35 23.84 -3.56
N LYS A 106 17.58 22.75 -2.81
CA LYS A 106 17.22 22.61 -1.40
C LYS A 106 18.35 23.01 -0.42
N GLY A 107 19.54 23.37 -0.91
CA GLY A 107 20.68 23.74 -0.07
C GLY A 107 21.19 22.62 0.85
N LEU A 108 20.97 21.35 0.49
CA LEU A 108 21.27 20.22 1.37
C LEU A 108 22.78 19.99 1.52
N LYS A 109 23.21 19.62 2.73
CA LYS A 109 24.59 19.18 2.97
C LYS A 109 24.75 17.74 2.49
N VAL A 110 25.39 17.58 1.32
CA VAL A 110 25.66 16.28 0.70
C VAL A 110 27.12 15.88 0.83
N ASN A 111 27.38 14.64 1.27
CA ASN A 111 28.66 13.96 1.11
C ASN A 111 28.54 13.01 -0.09
N TYR A 112 29.45 13.09 -1.07
CA TYR A 112 29.46 12.20 -2.23
C TYR A 112 30.60 11.18 -2.13
N TRP A 113 30.32 9.95 -2.57
CA TRP A 113 31.24 8.82 -2.47
C TRP A 113 31.24 7.99 -3.75
N ARG A 114 32.41 7.54 -4.19
CA ARG A 114 32.57 6.46 -5.17
C ARG A 114 32.84 5.17 -4.41
N LEU A 115 31.98 4.19 -4.57
CA LEU A 115 32.04 2.90 -3.90
C LEU A 115 32.73 1.88 -4.79
N GLY A 116 33.34 0.87 -4.18
CA GLY A 116 34.07 -0.18 -4.88
C GLY A 116 35.35 -0.58 -4.15
N ALA A 117 35.90 -1.73 -4.52
CA ALA A 117 37.21 -2.18 -4.05
C ALA A 117 38.07 -2.75 -5.18
N ASN A 118 39.39 -2.57 -5.07
CA ASN A 118 40.43 -3.26 -5.84
C ASN A 118 41.59 -3.61 -4.88
N ASP A 119 42.81 -3.84 -5.36
CA ASP A 119 43.94 -4.17 -4.46
C ASP A 119 44.51 -2.98 -3.66
N LYS A 120 44.36 -1.75 -4.15
CA LYS A 120 44.84 -0.53 -3.49
C LYS A 120 43.73 0.20 -2.72
N THR A 121 42.52 0.20 -3.28
CA THR A 121 41.31 0.82 -2.72
C THR A 121 40.49 -0.26 -2.02
N LYS A 122 40.44 -0.25 -0.68
CA LYS A 122 39.60 -1.17 0.11
C LYS A 122 38.39 -0.49 0.77
N ALA A 123 38.41 0.83 0.89
CA ALA A 123 37.38 1.67 1.51
C ALA A 123 36.73 2.60 0.46
N PRO A 124 35.48 3.06 0.70
CA PRO A 124 34.80 3.99 -0.20
C PRO A 124 35.55 5.31 -0.35
N GLN A 125 35.63 5.82 -1.58
CA GLN A 125 36.41 6.99 -1.95
C GLN A 125 35.54 8.26 -1.82
N PRO A 126 35.89 9.26 -0.98
CA PRO A 126 35.15 10.53 -0.95
C PRO A 126 35.41 11.32 -2.24
N ILE A 127 34.36 11.92 -2.80
CA ILE A 127 34.43 12.71 -4.04
C ILE A 127 33.71 14.07 -3.88
N THR A 128 34.11 15.04 -4.69
CA THR A 128 33.44 16.35 -4.77
C THR A 128 32.13 16.27 -5.57
N ALA A 129 31.24 17.27 -5.43
CA ALA A 129 30.03 17.39 -6.24
C ALA A 129 30.33 17.40 -7.76
N ASN A 130 31.42 18.04 -8.18
CA ASN A 130 31.87 18.05 -9.58
C ASN A 130 32.31 16.65 -10.05
N GLN A 131 32.97 15.87 -9.18
CA GLN A 131 33.33 14.48 -9.47
C GLN A 131 32.11 13.55 -9.46
N PHE A 132 31.10 13.80 -8.63
CA PHE A 132 29.81 13.09 -8.71
C PHE A 132 29.13 13.32 -10.06
N LEU A 133 29.18 14.53 -10.60
CA LEU A 133 28.65 14.82 -11.95
C LEU A 133 29.43 14.12 -13.09
N LEU A 134 30.64 13.58 -12.83
CA LEU A 134 31.34 12.72 -13.79
C LEU A 134 30.73 11.32 -13.88
N ALA A 135 29.94 10.87 -12.89
CA ALA A 135 29.24 9.58 -12.91
C ALA A 135 28.29 9.42 -14.11
N ARG A 136 27.95 10.52 -14.80
CA ARG A 136 27.19 10.57 -16.07
C ARG A 136 28.02 10.22 -17.31
N THR A 137 29.32 9.95 -17.15
CA THR A 137 30.30 9.82 -18.24
C THR A 137 31.15 8.56 -18.08
N PRO A 138 31.68 7.97 -19.18
CA PRO A 138 32.55 6.80 -19.12
C PRO A 138 33.75 6.94 -18.16
N GLY A 139 34.33 8.14 -18.04
CA GLY A 139 35.52 8.41 -17.23
C GLY A 139 35.38 8.20 -15.72
N PHE A 140 34.18 7.97 -15.18
CA PHE A 140 34.00 7.64 -13.75
C PHE A 140 34.21 6.15 -13.44
N TYR A 141 34.08 5.30 -14.46
CA TYR A 141 34.06 3.84 -14.35
C TYR A 141 35.33 3.23 -14.93
N CYS A 142 35.49 1.93 -14.69
CA CYS A 142 36.51 1.15 -15.41
C CYS A 142 36.30 1.24 -16.93
N ASN A 143 37.39 1.26 -17.70
CA ASN A 143 37.42 1.41 -19.17
C ASN A 143 37.05 2.80 -19.72
N GLY A 144 36.89 3.83 -18.88
CA GLY A 144 36.82 5.22 -19.33
C GLY A 144 38.17 5.78 -19.77
N GLU A 145 38.25 6.41 -20.94
CA GLU A 145 39.44 7.18 -21.35
C GLU A 145 39.70 8.33 -20.37
N ASN A 146 40.97 8.52 -19.98
CA ASN A 146 41.41 9.54 -19.02
C ASN A 146 40.67 9.50 -17.66
N ALA A 147 40.18 8.34 -17.23
CA ALA A 147 39.49 8.17 -15.95
C ALA A 147 40.37 8.58 -14.75
N PRO A 148 39.95 9.54 -13.90
CA PRO A 148 40.71 9.93 -12.69
C PRO A 148 40.56 8.92 -11.54
N PHE A 149 39.87 7.80 -11.76
CA PHE A 149 39.64 6.76 -10.76
C PHE A 149 40.06 5.39 -11.29
N GLU A 150 40.63 4.56 -10.42
CA GLU A 150 40.98 3.18 -10.77
C GLU A 150 39.73 2.29 -10.97
N CYS A 151 39.87 1.25 -11.79
CA CYS A 151 38.93 0.14 -11.88
C CYS A 151 38.72 -0.52 -10.51
N VAL A 152 37.46 -0.81 -10.17
CA VAL A 152 37.02 -1.43 -8.92
C VAL A 152 35.90 -2.44 -9.18
N SER A 153 35.73 -3.41 -8.28
CA SER A 153 34.58 -4.31 -8.20
C SER A 153 33.52 -3.74 -7.26
N SER A 154 32.25 -4.08 -7.51
CA SER A 154 31.12 -3.61 -6.68
C SER A 154 31.23 -4.09 -5.24
N THR A 155 30.98 -3.21 -4.27
CA THR A 155 31.01 -3.49 -2.82
C THR A 155 29.95 -2.67 -2.08
N LEU A 156 28.68 -2.85 -2.49
CA LEU A 156 27.52 -2.05 -2.02
C LEU A 156 27.42 -1.83 -0.51
N GLY A 157 27.89 -2.81 0.28
CA GLY A 157 27.94 -2.74 1.74
C GLY A 157 28.77 -1.58 2.31
N GLN A 158 29.70 -1.00 1.53
CA GLN A 158 30.50 0.18 1.91
C GLN A 158 29.65 1.42 2.19
N MET A 159 28.49 1.57 1.52
CA MET A 159 27.58 2.70 1.75
C MET A 159 27.08 2.77 3.20
N TYR A 160 27.09 1.63 3.88
CA TYR A 160 26.64 1.42 5.26
C TYR A 160 27.83 1.21 6.22
N GLU A 161 29.04 1.59 5.79
CA GLU A 161 30.30 1.67 6.55
C GLU A 161 30.85 3.12 6.58
N LEU A 162 30.14 4.06 5.96
CA LEU A 162 30.58 5.46 5.86
C LEU A 162 30.74 6.10 7.25
N PRO A 163 31.80 6.88 7.49
CA PRO A 163 32.02 7.52 8.78
C PRO A 163 30.86 8.44 9.19
N THR A 164 30.21 8.11 10.31
CA THR A 164 29.29 9.04 10.97
C THR A 164 30.09 10.20 11.57
N PRO A 165 29.72 11.47 11.31
CA PRO A 165 30.42 12.60 11.92
C PRO A 165 30.33 12.55 13.45
N PRO A 166 31.43 12.80 14.19
CA PRO A 166 31.39 12.81 15.65
C PRO A 166 30.46 13.91 16.16
N LYS A 167 29.54 13.53 17.05
CA LYS A 167 28.48 14.39 17.58
C LYS A 167 29.04 15.58 18.39
N PRO A 168 28.76 16.84 18.03
CA PRO A 168 29.04 17.98 18.87
C PRO A 168 28.26 17.91 20.21
N PRO A 169 28.87 18.27 21.36
CA PRO A 169 28.14 18.32 22.62
C PRO A 169 26.95 19.28 22.55
N GLY A 170 25.76 18.80 22.94
CA GLY A 170 24.55 19.61 23.02
C GLY A 170 23.69 19.68 21.76
N THR A 171 24.12 19.15 20.61
CA THR A 171 23.27 19.09 19.40
C THR A 171 22.49 17.78 19.30
N THR A 172 21.30 17.83 18.70
CA THR A 172 20.70 16.64 18.07
C THR A 172 21.64 16.10 17.00
N GLU A 173 21.64 14.79 16.78
CA GLU A 173 22.35 14.22 15.64
C GLU A 173 21.63 14.58 14.34
N ALA A 174 22.38 14.87 13.28
CA ALA A 174 21.81 14.97 11.94
C ALA A 174 21.36 13.57 11.49
N GLU A 175 20.13 13.45 11.00
CA GLU A 175 19.65 12.17 10.50
C GLU A 175 20.24 11.90 9.11
N ASN A 176 20.93 10.77 8.95
CA ASN A 176 21.49 10.38 7.65
C ASN A 176 20.41 9.88 6.70
N LEU A 177 20.32 10.50 5.52
CA LEU A 177 19.66 9.99 4.32
C LEU A 177 20.73 9.46 3.36
N SER A 178 20.85 8.14 3.25
CA SER A 178 21.82 7.45 2.40
C SER A 178 21.17 7.02 1.09
N ILE A 179 21.77 7.39 -0.04
CA ILE A 179 21.32 7.08 -1.41
C ILE A 179 22.43 6.30 -2.10
N LEU A 180 22.20 5.02 -2.39
CA LEU A 180 23.09 4.17 -3.17
C LEU A 180 22.60 4.10 -4.63
N ILE A 181 23.48 4.38 -5.58
CA ILE A 181 23.23 4.30 -7.03
C ILE A 181 24.03 3.12 -7.59
N THR A 182 23.34 2.09 -8.09
CA THR A 182 23.93 0.79 -8.48
C THR A 182 23.02 0.04 -9.46
N ASP A 183 23.50 -1.04 -10.05
CA ASP A 183 22.76 -1.96 -10.92
C ASP A 183 22.22 -3.21 -10.19
N LEU A 184 22.54 -3.35 -8.90
CA LEU A 184 22.27 -4.48 -8.02
C LEU A 184 22.74 -5.85 -8.56
N GLU A 185 23.93 -5.94 -9.17
CA GLU A 185 24.56 -7.24 -9.50
C GLU A 185 25.73 -7.70 -8.59
N PRO A 186 25.66 -7.59 -7.24
CA PRO A 186 26.66 -8.20 -6.37
C PRO A 186 26.35 -9.70 -6.12
N ASP A 187 27.30 -10.44 -5.55
CA ASP A 187 27.08 -11.84 -5.19
C ASP A 187 26.06 -12.03 -4.05
N SER A 188 25.58 -13.27 -3.89
CA SER A 188 24.57 -13.65 -2.89
C SER A 188 25.00 -13.42 -1.43
N GLY A 189 26.30 -13.47 -1.13
CA GLY A 189 26.86 -13.11 0.18
C GLY A 189 26.85 -11.59 0.41
N ALA A 190 27.22 -10.82 -0.61
CA ALA A 190 27.13 -9.36 -0.59
C ALA A 190 25.68 -8.84 -0.52
N VAL A 191 24.72 -9.50 -1.20
CA VAL A 191 23.27 -9.30 -0.99
C VAL A 191 22.90 -9.51 0.48
N THR A 192 23.31 -10.64 1.07
CA THR A 192 23.00 -11.00 2.47
C THR A 192 23.62 -10.02 3.47
N SER A 193 24.84 -9.55 3.21
CA SER A 193 25.50 -8.52 4.01
C SER A 193 24.73 -7.19 3.96
N LEU A 194 24.31 -6.77 2.78
CA LEU A 194 23.53 -5.54 2.58
C LEU A 194 22.17 -5.60 3.29
N THR A 195 21.39 -6.68 3.14
CA THR A 195 20.09 -6.81 3.82
C THR A 195 20.23 -6.93 5.34
N THR A 196 21.31 -7.53 5.83
CA THR A 196 21.63 -7.58 7.28
C THR A 196 21.88 -6.19 7.86
N LYS A 197 22.63 -5.32 7.15
CA LYS A 197 22.87 -3.94 7.59
C LYS A 197 21.61 -3.08 7.54
N LEU A 198 20.83 -3.19 6.48
CA LEU A 198 19.58 -2.43 6.32
C LEU A 198 18.54 -2.81 7.39
N SER A 199 18.40 -4.10 7.69
CA SER A 199 17.50 -4.57 8.75
C SER A 199 18.01 -4.25 10.16
N ALA A 200 19.32 -4.07 10.38
CA ALA A 200 19.82 -3.47 11.62
C ALA A 200 19.37 -1.99 11.73
N ILE A 201 19.67 -1.17 10.72
CA ILE A 201 19.27 0.26 10.68
C ILE A 201 17.77 0.43 10.92
N LEU A 202 16.92 -0.40 10.31
CA LEU A 202 15.47 -0.33 10.47
C LEU A 202 14.95 -0.79 11.84
N ARG A 203 15.65 -1.69 12.54
CA ARG A 203 15.33 -2.06 13.93
C ARG A 203 15.80 -0.99 14.92
N ASP A 204 16.97 -0.41 14.69
CA ASP A 204 17.57 0.61 15.55
C ASP A 204 16.87 1.98 15.40
N LYS A 205 16.25 2.25 14.25
CA LYS A 205 15.58 3.52 13.93
C LYS A 205 14.13 3.31 13.44
N PRO A 206 13.13 3.33 14.35
CA PRO A 206 11.73 3.06 14.00
C PRO A 206 11.06 4.14 13.13
N ASN A 207 11.67 5.32 12.98
CA ASN A 207 11.24 6.40 12.08
C ASN A 207 11.88 6.32 10.68
N TYR A 208 12.77 5.35 10.44
CA TYR A 208 13.43 5.16 9.14
C TYR A 208 12.64 4.21 8.23
N LYS A 209 12.83 4.40 6.92
CA LYS A 209 12.48 3.42 5.89
C LYS A 209 13.61 3.25 4.88
N VAL A 210 13.57 2.12 4.19
CA VAL A 210 14.42 1.77 3.04
C VAL A 210 13.51 1.65 1.82
N LEU A 211 13.85 2.35 0.75
CA LEU A 211 13.15 2.26 -0.53
C LEU A 211 14.13 1.76 -1.59
N LEU A 212 13.75 0.69 -2.27
CA LEU A 212 14.36 0.33 -3.55
C LEU A 212 13.52 0.94 -4.67
N LEU A 213 14.09 1.90 -5.40
CA LEU A 213 13.50 2.48 -6.61
C LEU A 213 14.31 2.01 -7.82
N GLY A 214 13.71 1.20 -8.68
CA GLY A 214 14.30 0.75 -9.94
C GLY A 214 13.87 1.62 -11.12
N LEU A 215 14.78 1.88 -12.05
CA LEU A 215 14.56 2.67 -13.27
C LEU A 215 15.15 1.94 -14.49
N ARG A 216 14.34 1.63 -15.51
CA ARG A 216 14.87 1.16 -16.81
C ARG A 216 15.54 2.29 -17.58
N SER A 217 16.80 2.09 -17.94
CA SER A 217 17.65 3.06 -18.65
C SER A 217 18.17 2.50 -19.98
N GLU A 218 18.64 3.38 -20.85
CA GLU A 218 19.56 2.99 -21.90
C GLU A 218 20.80 2.31 -21.32
N TYR A 219 21.30 1.30 -22.04
CA TYR A 219 22.48 0.53 -21.68
C TYR A 219 23.24 0.12 -22.94
N ASN A 220 24.56 0.16 -22.91
CA ASN A 220 25.43 -0.25 -24.01
C ASN A 220 26.79 -0.70 -23.45
N GLY A 221 26.90 -1.98 -23.08
CA GLY A 221 28.08 -2.51 -22.38
C GLY A 221 28.02 -4.01 -22.09
N PRO A 222 29.07 -4.56 -21.46
CA PRO A 222 29.07 -5.95 -20.97
C PRO A 222 28.07 -6.16 -19.84
N VAL A 223 27.56 -7.39 -19.69
CA VAL A 223 26.76 -7.87 -18.56
C VAL A 223 27.57 -8.96 -17.86
N TYR A 224 27.81 -8.76 -16.56
CA TYR A 224 28.71 -9.60 -15.77
C TYR A 224 27.93 -10.65 -14.97
N PRO A 225 28.51 -11.83 -14.70
CA PRO A 225 27.90 -12.79 -13.80
C PRO A 225 28.02 -12.32 -12.35
N ALA A 226 26.90 -12.24 -11.62
CA ALA A 226 26.87 -11.82 -10.21
C ALA A 226 27.57 -12.83 -9.27
N GLN A 227 27.87 -14.03 -9.75
CA GLN A 227 28.73 -15.02 -9.09
C GLN A 227 29.86 -15.40 -10.04
N GLU A 228 31.10 -15.43 -9.55
CA GLU A 228 32.27 -15.70 -10.40
C GLU A 228 32.13 -17.02 -11.17
N LYS A 229 32.45 -17.01 -12.48
CA LYS A 229 32.37 -18.16 -13.40
C LYS A 229 30.96 -18.75 -13.64
N ALA A 230 29.89 -18.16 -13.11
CA ALA A 230 28.54 -18.71 -13.27
C ALA A 230 28.03 -18.75 -14.72
N PHE A 231 28.36 -17.73 -15.51
CA PHE A 231 28.25 -17.74 -16.96
C PHE A 231 29.36 -16.87 -17.57
N LYS A 232 29.59 -16.98 -18.88
CA LYS A 232 30.53 -16.11 -19.59
C LYS A 232 29.85 -14.75 -19.84
N GLU A 233 30.53 -13.66 -19.47
CA GLU A 233 30.11 -12.29 -19.79
C GLU A 233 29.68 -12.13 -21.26
N PHE A 234 28.64 -11.32 -21.48
CA PHE A 234 28.09 -11.07 -22.81
C PHE A 234 27.76 -9.59 -22.98
N TYR A 235 27.77 -9.10 -24.22
CA TYR A 235 27.48 -7.69 -24.51
C TYR A 235 25.96 -7.46 -24.64
N TYR A 236 25.45 -6.38 -24.06
CA TYR A 236 24.06 -5.96 -24.21
C TYR A 236 23.96 -4.49 -24.64
N SER A 237 23.01 -4.19 -25.52
CA SER A 237 22.74 -2.84 -26.01
C SER A 237 21.25 -2.60 -26.20
N THR A 238 20.77 -1.47 -25.71
CA THR A 238 19.39 -0.97 -25.89
C THR A 238 19.22 -0.17 -27.19
N ALA A 239 20.21 -0.16 -28.08
CA ALA A 239 20.15 0.57 -29.33
C ALA A 239 19.02 0.03 -30.24
N GLY A 240 18.16 0.92 -30.72
CA GLY A 240 16.99 0.56 -31.55
C GLY A 240 15.85 -0.15 -30.83
N ARG A 241 15.88 -0.22 -29.49
CA ARG A 241 14.91 -0.95 -28.66
C ARG A 241 14.05 -0.01 -27.79
N SER A 242 12.91 -0.51 -27.33
CA SER A 242 12.04 0.18 -26.37
C SER A 242 12.69 0.22 -24.99
N ILE A 243 13.02 1.43 -24.49
CA ILE A 243 13.71 1.56 -23.19
C ILE A 243 12.78 1.22 -22.01
N ASP A 244 11.46 1.33 -22.18
CA ASP A 244 10.48 0.98 -21.15
C ASP A 244 10.25 -0.53 -21.00
N GLU A 245 10.59 -1.31 -22.02
CA GLU A 245 10.37 -2.76 -22.06
C GLU A 245 11.69 -3.54 -22.01
N GLU A 246 12.74 -3.01 -22.64
CA GLU A 246 14.07 -3.62 -22.79
C GLU A 246 15.22 -2.76 -22.24
N GLY A 247 14.97 -1.62 -21.61
CA GLY A 247 16.01 -0.91 -20.87
C GLY A 247 16.58 -1.78 -19.75
N ARG A 248 17.90 -1.81 -19.55
CA ARG A 248 18.47 -2.47 -18.37
C ARG A 248 18.13 -1.61 -17.14
N PRO A 249 17.62 -2.20 -16.05
CA PRO A 249 17.33 -1.45 -14.85
C PRO A 249 18.62 -1.08 -14.11
N PHE A 250 18.66 0.15 -13.58
CA PHE A 250 19.52 0.53 -12.46
C PHE A 250 18.62 0.93 -11.27
N TYR A 251 19.21 1.15 -10.10
CA TYR A 251 18.48 1.35 -8.86
C TYR A 251 19.03 2.50 -8.03
N LEU A 252 18.11 3.20 -7.38
CA LEU A 252 18.38 4.00 -6.19
C LEU A 252 17.91 3.19 -4.97
N LEU A 253 18.86 2.71 -4.16
CA LEU A 253 18.56 2.15 -2.85
C LEU A 253 18.72 3.27 -1.81
N ILE A 254 17.59 3.81 -1.39
CA ILE A 254 17.48 4.97 -0.51
C ILE A 254 17.15 4.49 0.90
N SER A 255 17.78 5.06 1.92
CA SER A 255 17.49 4.76 3.33
C SER A 255 17.63 6.00 4.20
N GLY A 256 16.67 6.26 5.08
CA GLY A 256 16.63 7.50 5.85
C GLY A 256 15.31 7.67 6.62
N PRO A 257 15.12 8.82 7.28
CA PRO A 257 13.85 9.18 7.91
C PRO A 257 12.73 9.17 6.89
N SER A 258 11.58 8.58 7.21
CA SER A 258 10.47 8.43 6.25
C SER A 258 10.07 9.73 5.54
N PRO A 259 9.92 10.90 6.21
CA PRO A 259 9.59 12.16 5.53
C PRO A 259 10.66 12.58 4.49
N ALA A 260 11.94 12.38 4.78
CA ALA A 260 13.05 12.73 3.89
C ALA A 260 13.08 11.82 2.64
N VAL A 261 12.80 10.52 2.83
CA VAL A 261 12.67 9.56 1.73
C VAL A 261 11.46 9.91 0.85
N ASP A 262 10.31 10.24 1.44
CA ASP A 262 9.10 10.61 0.71
C ASP A 262 9.23 11.97 -0.02
N GLY A 263 9.90 12.94 0.58
CA GLY A 263 10.25 14.21 -0.06
C GLY A 263 11.16 14.03 -1.27
N LEU A 264 12.16 13.14 -1.17
CA LEU A 264 13.04 12.77 -2.28
C LEU A 264 12.28 12.06 -3.41
N VAL A 265 11.42 11.10 -3.09
CA VAL A 265 10.57 10.41 -4.08
C VAL A 265 9.63 11.37 -4.79
N SER A 266 8.96 12.25 -4.05
CA SER A 266 8.05 13.24 -4.64
C SER A 266 8.76 14.20 -5.59
N ALA A 267 10.02 14.55 -5.33
CA ALA A 267 10.84 15.32 -6.26
C ALA A 267 11.25 14.50 -7.50
N LEU A 268 11.70 13.24 -7.33
CA LEU A 268 12.07 12.37 -8.45
C LEU A 268 10.88 12.03 -9.36
N ARG A 269 9.65 12.00 -8.82
CA ARG A 269 8.41 11.82 -9.60
C ARG A 269 8.00 13.03 -10.44
N GLN A 270 8.62 14.20 -10.27
CA GLN A 270 8.40 15.40 -11.10
C GLN A 270 9.28 15.45 -12.35
N LEU A 271 10.18 14.48 -12.52
CA LEU A 271 11.05 14.38 -13.70
C LEU A 271 10.25 13.97 -14.96
N PRO A 272 10.66 14.42 -16.16
CA PRO A 272 9.97 14.13 -17.42
C PRO A 272 10.25 12.70 -17.91
N MET A 273 9.75 11.71 -17.16
CA MET A 273 9.83 10.28 -17.48
C MET A 273 8.45 9.64 -17.32
N ASP A 274 8.13 8.61 -18.11
CA ASP A 274 6.88 7.87 -17.93
C ASP A 274 6.95 7.00 -16.67
N ALA A 275 6.46 7.58 -15.57
CA ALA A 275 6.40 6.93 -14.26
C ALA A 275 5.75 5.54 -14.33
N SER A 276 4.70 5.37 -15.15
CA SER A 276 3.90 4.14 -15.19
C SER A 276 4.66 2.95 -15.78
N LYS A 277 5.64 3.20 -16.66
CA LYS A 277 6.41 2.14 -17.35
C LYS A 277 7.83 2.01 -16.83
N ALA A 278 8.55 3.13 -16.73
CA ALA A 278 9.99 3.17 -16.53
C ALA A 278 10.44 2.79 -15.12
N PHE A 279 9.55 2.88 -14.12
CA PHE A 279 9.87 2.73 -12.70
C PHE A 279 9.22 1.50 -12.08
N ARG A 280 9.84 1.00 -11.01
CA ARG A 280 9.26 0.06 -10.03
C ARG A 280 9.77 0.46 -8.64
N ALA A 281 8.97 0.27 -7.60
CA ALA A 281 9.41 0.58 -6.24
C ALA A 281 8.90 -0.41 -5.20
N VAL A 282 9.72 -0.68 -4.18
CA VAL A 282 9.35 -1.46 -2.98
C VAL A 282 9.95 -0.81 -1.74
N GLU A 283 9.19 -0.80 -0.66
CA GLU A 283 9.51 -0.11 0.59
C GLU A 283 9.54 -1.09 1.76
N PHE A 284 10.57 -0.94 2.60
CA PHE A 284 10.81 -1.73 3.80
C PHE A 284 10.97 -0.79 5.00
N SER A 285 10.41 -1.16 6.14
CA SER A 285 10.44 -0.40 7.40
C SER A 285 10.44 -1.37 8.58
N GLY A 286 11.10 -1.00 9.68
CA GLY A 286 11.24 -1.90 10.85
C GLY A 286 10.00 -2.00 11.73
N GLN A 287 8.97 -1.19 11.46
CA GLN A 287 7.64 -1.36 12.03
C GLN A 287 6.78 -2.22 11.10
N ALA A 288 5.82 -2.97 11.67
CA ALA A 288 4.83 -3.70 10.89
C ALA A 288 4.13 -2.74 9.91
N ALA A 289 4.32 -2.97 8.60
CA ALA A 289 3.84 -2.06 7.58
C ALA A 289 2.32 -1.97 7.61
N LYS A 290 1.79 -0.76 7.87
CA LYS A 290 0.34 -0.52 7.75
C LYS A 290 -0.06 -0.77 6.28
N PRO A 291 -1.13 -1.54 6.02
CA PRO A 291 -1.62 -1.71 4.65
C PRO A 291 -2.10 -0.38 4.10
N LEU A 292 -1.81 -0.10 2.83
CA LEU A 292 -2.34 1.06 2.14
C LEU A 292 -3.85 0.89 1.97
N LEU A 293 -4.61 1.89 2.43
CA LEU A 293 -6.05 1.77 2.53
C LEU A 293 -6.76 2.26 1.26
N ILE A 294 -8.07 2.05 1.22
CA ILE A 294 -8.95 2.70 0.26
C ILE A 294 -8.88 4.23 0.41
N ASP A 295 -9.05 4.96 -0.70
CA ASP A 295 -9.39 6.38 -0.73
C ASP A 295 -10.88 6.46 -1.09
N PRO A 296 -11.80 6.70 -0.13
CA PRO A 296 -13.23 6.73 -0.40
C PRO A 296 -13.62 7.83 -1.37
N ALA A 297 -12.94 8.99 -1.36
CA ALA A 297 -13.26 10.13 -2.21
C ALA A 297 -12.87 9.84 -3.67
N ALA A 298 -11.66 9.35 -3.91
CA ALA A 298 -11.24 8.91 -5.25
C ALA A 298 -12.07 7.72 -5.75
N SER A 299 -12.43 6.79 -4.86
CA SER A 299 -13.32 5.67 -5.21
C SER A 299 -14.71 6.15 -5.62
N LEU A 300 -15.30 7.13 -4.92
CA LEU A 300 -16.60 7.71 -5.27
C LEU A 300 -16.55 8.46 -6.61
N GLN A 301 -15.49 9.22 -6.86
CA GLN A 301 -15.27 9.91 -8.15
C GLN A 301 -15.08 8.94 -9.32
N ALA A 302 -14.55 7.75 -9.07
CA ALA A 302 -14.33 6.72 -10.08
C ALA A 302 -15.57 5.84 -10.40
N GLN A 303 -16.71 6.01 -9.71
CA GLN A 303 -17.89 5.16 -9.94
C GLN A 303 -18.55 5.44 -11.30
N PRO A 304 -18.69 4.44 -12.19
CA PRO A 304 -19.28 4.65 -13.51
C PRO A 304 -20.81 4.56 -13.48
N SER A 305 -21.51 5.39 -12.68
CA SER A 305 -22.96 5.70 -12.80
C SER A 305 -23.52 6.49 -11.62
N SER A 306 -24.73 7.04 -11.79
CA SER A 306 -25.63 7.46 -10.69
C SER A 306 -26.31 6.29 -9.95
N CYS A 307 -25.84 5.05 -10.13
CA CYS A 307 -26.46 3.85 -9.54
C CYS A 307 -25.98 3.56 -8.12
N LEU A 308 -24.99 4.30 -7.62
CA LEU A 308 -24.40 4.12 -6.30
C LEU A 308 -24.55 5.41 -5.50
N SER A 309 -24.95 5.25 -4.24
CA SER A 309 -25.06 6.34 -3.27
C SER A 309 -24.29 5.97 -2.00
N GLU A 310 -23.51 6.90 -1.46
CA GLU A 310 -22.77 6.66 -0.22
C GLU A 310 -23.75 6.53 0.98
N VAL A 311 -23.47 5.63 1.92
CA VAL A 311 -24.28 5.44 3.15
C VAL A 311 -23.45 5.43 4.42
N ALA A 312 -23.97 6.02 5.50
CA ALA A 312 -23.26 6.10 6.78
C ALA A 312 -23.05 4.73 7.47
N SER A 313 -23.93 3.75 7.21
CA SER A 313 -23.98 2.45 7.92
C SER A 313 -24.59 1.35 7.06
N LEU A 314 -24.16 0.10 7.25
CA LEU A 314 -24.84 -1.09 6.70
C LEU A 314 -25.79 -1.68 7.76
N SER A 315 -27.07 -1.83 7.44
CA SER A 315 -28.07 -2.48 8.31
C SER A 315 -28.08 -2.00 9.79
N GLY A 316 -27.68 -0.75 10.05
CA GLY A 316 -27.57 -0.15 11.39
C GLY A 316 -26.19 -0.22 12.05
N SER A 317 -25.23 -0.98 11.49
CA SER A 317 -23.82 -0.96 11.90
C SER A 317 -23.03 0.08 11.11
N GLY A 318 -22.49 1.09 11.81
CA GLY A 318 -21.50 2.02 11.28
C GLY A 318 -20.07 1.48 11.43
N PRO A 319 -19.08 2.02 10.70
CA PRO A 319 -17.68 1.68 10.87
C PRO A 319 -17.06 2.41 12.07
N LYS A 320 -15.98 1.84 12.64
CA LYS A 320 -15.21 2.45 13.75
C LYS A 320 -14.47 3.70 13.27
N ASN A 321 -13.75 3.55 12.16
CA ASN A 321 -13.02 4.61 11.45
C ASN A 321 -13.68 4.75 10.07
N ARG A 322 -14.14 5.96 9.68
CA ARG A 322 -14.97 6.13 8.46
C ARG A 322 -14.15 6.16 7.17
N ASP A 323 -12.97 6.73 7.26
CA ASP A 323 -11.93 6.85 6.23
C ASP A 323 -11.41 5.49 5.74
N GLU A 324 -11.47 4.44 6.57
CA GLU A 324 -11.09 3.07 6.18
C GLU A 324 -12.11 2.38 5.26
N TRP A 325 -13.33 2.92 5.08
CA TRP A 325 -14.45 2.22 4.46
C TRP A 325 -15.14 3.01 3.33
N LEU A 326 -15.34 2.36 2.17
CA LEU A 326 -16.35 2.76 1.22
C LEU A 326 -17.65 1.98 1.46
N LEU A 327 -18.68 2.62 2.02
CA LEU A 327 -20.01 2.03 2.17
C LEU A 327 -20.99 2.66 1.18
N VAL A 328 -21.56 1.85 0.28
CA VAL A 328 -22.48 2.28 -0.78
C VAL A 328 -23.79 1.49 -0.81
N ARG A 329 -24.83 2.11 -1.36
CA ARG A 329 -26.13 1.52 -1.66
C ARG A 329 -26.45 1.63 -3.15
N ALA A 330 -26.93 0.54 -3.75
CA ALA A 330 -27.45 0.55 -5.12
C ALA A 330 -28.80 1.29 -5.23
N ASP A 331 -28.99 2.04 -6.32
CA ASP A 331 -30.27 2.65 -6.66
C ASP A 331 -31.23 1.61 -7.28
N SER A 332 -32.47 1.60 -6.81
CA SER A 332 -33.61 0.86 -7.38
C SER A 332 -33.82 0.97 -8.90
N ARG A 333 -33.37 2.08 -9.50
CA ARG A 333 -33.45 2.33 -10.95
C ARG A 333 -32.45 1.50 -11.75
N CYS A 334 -31.38 1.04 -11.12
CA CYS A 334 -30.30 0.30 -11.79
C CYS A 334 -30.48 -1.20 -11.59
N GLN A 335 -31.10 -1.81 -12.60
CA GLN A 335 -31.46 -3.24 -12.61
C GLN A 335 -30.33 -4.13 -13.16
N ASP A 336 -29.20 -3.55 -13.53
CA ASP A 336 -28.02 -4.25 -14.06
C ASP A 336 -27.40 -5.18 -13.01
N ASN A 337 -27.15 -6.43 -13.41
CA ASN A 337 -26.52 -7.45 -12.58
C ASN A 337 -25.48 -8.21 -13.43
N PRO A 338 -24.17 -8.07 -13.16
CA PRO A 338 -23.57 -7.35 -12.03
C PRO A 338 -23.59 -5.82 -12.17
N LEU A 339 -23.62 -5.13 -11.04
CA LEU A 339 -23.38 -3.68 -10.95
C LEU A 339 -21.87 -3.41 -10.91
N PRO A 340 -21.32 -2.49 -11.72
CA PRO A 340 -19.91 -2.12 -11.64
C PRO A 340 -19.63 -1.27 -10.39
N VAL A 341 -18.52 -1.55 -9.70
CA VAL A 341 -17.98 -0.73 -8.60
C VAL A 341 -16.48 -0.61 -8.76
N THR A 342 -15.93 0.59 -8.68
CA THR A 342 -14.46 0.81 -8.74
C THR A 342 -13.94 1.25 -7.38
N LEU A 343 -12.96 0.53 -6.82
CA LEU A 343 -12.27 0.91 -5.59
C LEU A 343 -10.88 1.46 -5.93
N VAL A 344 -10.48 2.57 -5.33
CA VAL A 344 -9.19 3.24 -5.55
C VAL A 344 -8.44 3.35 -4.22
N SER A 345 -7.16 3.01 -4.20
CA SER A 345 -6.34 3.13 -2.99
C SER A 345 -5.87 4.57 -2.73
N GLN A 346 -5.41 4.80 -1.51
CA GLN A 346 -4.45 5.85 -1.20
C GLN A 346 -3.20 5.74 -2.10
N GLU A 347 -2.53 6.86 -2.34
CA GLU A 347 -1.37 6.92 -3.22
C GLU A 347 -0.08 6.46 -2.53
N SER A 348 0.72 5.63 -3.22
CA SER A 348 2.05 5.21 -2.81
C SER A 348 2.93 4.91 -4.03
N VAL A 349 4.22 5.21 -3.90
CA VAL A 349 5.22 4.83 -4.91
C VAL A 349 5.27 3.31 -5.14
N GLN A 350 4.88 2.51 -4.14
CA GLN A 350 4.90 1.04 -4.17
C GLN A 350 3.96 0.41 -5.21
N PHE A 351 2.98 1.15 -5.75
CA PHE A 351 2.11 0.65 -6.84
C PHE A 351 2.59 1.03 -8.25
N VAL A 352 3.64 1.84 -8.38
CA VAL A 352 4.10 2.34 -9.68
C VAL A 352 4.62 1.18 -10.54
N GLY A 353 3.95 0.93 -11.66
CA GLY A 353 4.27 -0.14 -12.61
C GLY A 353 3.69 -1.52 -12.28
N ALA A 354 2.82 -1.66 -11.27
CA ALA A 354 2.22 -2.94 -10.90
C ALA A 354 1.17 -3.41 -11.93
N ASN A 355 1.40 -4.56 -12.56
CA ASN A 355 0.42 -5.26 -13.39
C ASN A 355 -0.07 -6.52 -12.67
N LEU A 356 -1.02 -6.34 -11.76
CA LEU A 356 -1.58 -7.41 -10.93
C LEU A 356 -2.70 -8.19 -11.67
N PRO A 357 -2.67 -9.53 -11.69
CA PRO A 357 -3.82 -10.31 -12.13
C PRO A 357 -4.94 -10.27 -11.07
N PRO A 358 -6.25 -10.35 -11.44
CA PRO A 358 -7.36 -10.38 -10.49
C PRO A 358 -7.25 -11.45 -9.39
N GLU A 359 -6.59 -12.57 -9.70
CA GLU A 359 -6.33 -13.71 -8.81
C GLU A 359 -5.38 -13.37 -7.65
N ALA A 360 -4.63 -12.25 -7.73
CA ALA A 360 -3.77 -11.77 -6.64
C ALA A 360 -4.54 -11.01 -5.53
N ILE A 361 -5.87 -10.87 -5.66
CA ILE A 361 -6.72 -10.20 -4.67
C ILE A 361 -7.37 -11.25 -3.76
N ALA A 362 -6.93 -11.30 -2.50
CA ALA A 362 -7.57 -12.12 -1.48
C ALA A 362 -8.90 -11.46 -1.05
N ILE A 363 -10.00 -12.22 -1.11
CA ILE A 363 -11.34 -11.76 -0.72
C ILE A 363 -11.73 -12.45 0.59
N ASN A 364 -12.01 -11.66 1.63
CA ASN A 364 -12.39 -12.12 2.97
C ASN A 364 -13.80 -11.64 3.36
N ASP A 365 -14.71 -12.60 3.49
CA ASP A 365 -16.10 -12.40 3.94
C ASP A 365 -16.14 -12.19 5.47
N ALA A 366 -15.96 -10.93 5.88
CA ALA A 366 -15.76 -10.54 7.28
C ALA A 366 -17.00 -10.62 8.20
N SER A 367 -18.06 -11.35 7.83
CA SER A 367 -19.26 -11.49 8.67
C SER A 367 -19.94 -12.86 8.56
N LYS A 368 -20.26 -13.45 9.72
CA LYS A 368 -21.15 -14.62 9.84
C LYS A 368 -22.63 -14.24 10.06
N THR A 369 -22.94 -12.94 10.13
CA THR A 369 -24.28 -12.42 10.51
C THR A 369 -24.94 -11.58 9.41
N LEU A 370 -24.15 -11.07 8.47
CA LEU A 370 -24.59 -10.46 7.21
C LEU A 370 -24.04 -11.29 6.05
N ARG A 371 -24.82 -11.51 4.99
CA ARG A 371 -24.30 -12.15 3.78
C ARG A 371 -23.41 -11.16 3.05
N ALA A 372 -22.16 -11.53 2.82
CA ALA A 372 -21.27 -10.75 1.98
C ALA A 372 -21.86 -10.63 0.56
N PRO A 373 -21.70 -9.48 -0.11
CA PRO A 373 -22.10 -9.34 -1.51
C PRO A 373 -21.30 -10.30 -2.39
N GLN A 374 -21.94 -10.91 -3.40
CA GLN A 374 -21.21 -11.68 -4.41
C GLN A 374 -20.40 -10.72 -5.28
N VAL A 375 -19.11 -10.59 -4.99
CA VAL A 375 -18.16 -9.72 -5.69
C VAL A 375 -17.21 -10.56 -6.52
N LYS A 376 -17.05 -10.19 -7.79
CA LYS A 376 -15.95 -10.66 -8.65
C LYS A 376 -15.05 -9.48 -9.00
N VAL A 377 -13.76 -9.59 -8.73
CA VAL A 377 -12.76 -8.67 -9.30
C VAL A 377 -12.71 -8.93 -10.81
N GLN A 378 -12.96 -7.89 -11.61
CA GLN A 378 -12.90 -7.95 -13.08
C GLN A 378 -11.49 -7.61 -13.57
N LYS A 379 -10.91 -6.55 -13.00
CA LYS A 379 -9.64 -5.97 -13.40
C LYS A 379 -8.96 -5.34 -12.20
N VAL A 380 -7.64 -5.39 -12.21
CA VAL A 380 -6.75 -4.64 -11.31
C VAL A 380 -5.83 -3.81 -12.19
N SER A 381 -5.56 -2.57 -11.82
CA SER A 381 -4.60 -1.71 -12.53
C SER A 381 -4.03 -0.66 -11.60
N ALA A 382 -2.74 -0.35 -11.69
CA ALA A 382 -2.15 0.79 -11.00
C ALA A 382 -1.94 1.97 -11.97
N ASP A 383 -2.45 3.16 -11.62
CA ASP A 383 -2.12 4.42 -12.29
C ASP A 383 -1.61 5.44 -11.26
N ARG A 384 -0.60 6.23 -11.62
CA ARG A 384 -0.01 7.31 -10.80
C ARG A 384 0.36 6.92 -9.35
N GLY A 385 0.60 5.63 -9.08
CA GLY A 385 0.86 5.14 -7.72
C GLY A 385 -0.41 4.90 -6.89
N ARG A 386 -1.58 4.78 -7.50
CA ARG A 386 -2.83 4.33 -6.87
C ARG A 386 -3.27 3.02 -7.50
N LEU A 387 -3.67 2.06 -6.68
CA LEU A 387 -4.21 0.79 -7.13
C LEU A 387 -5.72 0.88 -7.29
N GLN A 388 -6.21 0.53 -8.48
CA GLN A 388 -7.63 0.48 -8.82
C GLN A 388 -8.10 -0.98 -8.95
N LEU A 389 -9.21 -1.31 -8.28
CA LEU A 389 -9.93 -2.57 -8.39
C LEU A 389 -11.28 -2.31 -9.06
N ASP A 390 -11.49 -2.84 -10.26
CA ASP A 390 -12.79 -2.80 -10.94
C ASP A 390 -13.56 -4.08 -10.62
N LEU A 391 -14.73 -3.94 -10.00
CA LEU A 391 -15.53 -5.02 -9.41
C LEU A 391 -16.87 -5.21 -10.14
N ALA A 392 -17.32 -6.45 -10.23
CA ALA A 392 -18.69 -6.84 -10.51
C ALA A 392 -19.38 -7.23 -9.21
N VAL A 393 -20.33 -6.42 -8.74
CA VAL A 393 -21.11 -6.67 -7.52
C VAL A 393 -22.50 -7.16 -7.91
N ARG A 394 -22.84 -8.41 -7.56
CA ARG A 394 -24.19 -8.94 -7.82
C ARG A 394 -25.11 -8.59 -6.68
N GLN A 395 -26.28 -8.06 -7.03
CA GLN A 395 -27.43 -8.02 -6.12
C GLN A 395 -27.95 -9.46 -5.99
N ASP A 396 -27.50 -10.17 -4.96
CA ASP A 396 -28.21 -11.36 -4.45
C ASP A 396 -29.58 -10.90 -3.91
N GLY A 397 -30.57 -11.79 -3.89
CA GLY A 397 -31.95 -11.43 -3.56
C GLY A 397 -32.19 -11.06 -2.09
N THR A 398 -31.15 -10.92 -1.26
CA THR A 398 -31.30 -10.67 0.18
C THR A 398 -31.18 -9.19 0.52
N SER A 399 -32.19 -8.65 1.19
CA SER A 399 -32.38 -7.20 1.39
C SER A 399 -31.43 -6.52 2.39
N ARG A 400 -30.36 -7.19 2.84
CA ARG A 400 -29.49 -6.72 3.94
C ARG A 400 -28.10 -6.29 3.50
N GLY A 401 -27.55 -6.87 2.44
CA GLY A 401 -26.15 -6.66 2.04
C GLY A 401 -25.14 -7.04 3.13
N GLY A 402 -23.90 -6.60 2.99
CA GLY A 402 -22.84 -6.93 3.93
C GLY A 402 -21.50 -6.21 3.70
N PRO A 403 -20.61 -6.24 4.70
CA PRO A 403 -19.22 -5.81 4.57
C PRO A 403 -18.39 -6.86 3.83
N LEU A 404 -17.34 -6.40 3.16
CA LEU A 404 -16.34 -7.19 2.46
C LEU A 404 -14.95 -6.59 2.71
N THR A 405 -13.92 -7.44 2.78
CA THR A 405 -12.53 -7.00 2.80
C THR A 405 -11.79 -7.62 1.63
N LEU A 406 -11.21 -6.78 0.77
CA LEU A 406 -10.28 -7.20 -0.27
C LEU A 406 -8.87 -6.82 0.16
N ALA A 407 -7.88 -7.70 -0.06
CA ALA A 407 -6.50 -7.48 0.32
C ALA A 407 -5.53 -7.90 -0.79
N VAL A 408 -4.44 -7.15 -0.93
CA VAL A 408 -3.32 -7.47 -1.83
C VAL A 408 -2.18 -7.98 -0.97
N ASP A 409 -1.79 -9.23 -1.16
CA ASP A 409 -0.58 -9.79 -0.56
C ASP A 409 0.67 -9.01 -1.04
N ARG A 410 1.57 -8.69 -0.09
CA ARG A 410 2.80 -7.94 -0.37
C ARG A 410 3.76 -8.72 -1.26
N ARG A 411 3.84 -10.04 -1.09
CA ARG A 411 4.63 -10.92 -1.96
C ARG A 411 4.06 -10.94 -3.37
N SER A 412 2.76 -11.09 -3.53
CA SER A 412 2.06 -11.06 -4.83
C SER A 412 2.22 -9.71 -5.55
N LEU A 413 2.21 -8.59 -4.81
CA LEU A 413 2.57 -7.27 -5.36
C LEU A 413 4.01 -7.25 -5.87
N ASN A 414 4.97 -7.74 -5.08
CA ASN A 414 6.38 -7.75 -5.48
C ASN A 414 6.65 -8.72 -6.64
N GLU A 415 6.02 -9.89 -6.68
CA GLU A 415 6.08 -10.80 -7.84
C GLU A 415 5.44 -10.16 -9.10
N ALA A 416 4.40 -9.34 -8.97
CA ALA A 416 3.80 -8.61 -10.10
C ALA A 416 4.60 -7.37 -10.56
N LEU A 417 5.37 -6.75 -9.67
CA LEU A 417 6.22 -5.58 -9.97
C LEU A 417 7.55 -5.97 -10.63
N TRP A 418 8.22 -7.02 -10.13
CA TRP A 418 9.65 -7.23 -10.33
C TRP A 418 10.02 -8.50 -11.12
N LYS A 419 9.07 -9.41 -11.37
CA LYS A 419 9.34 -10.70 -12.04
C LYS A 419 9.86 -10.57 -13.47
N ASP A 420 9.47 -9.53 -14.22
CA ASP A 420 10.02 -9.26 -15.55
C ASP A 420 11.37 -8.51 -15.52
N TRP A 421 11.78 -7.98 -14.36
CA TRP A 421 13.07 -7.33 -14.11
C TRP A 421 14.10 -8.28 -13.48
N ASN A 422 13.68 -9.43 -12.95
CA ASN A 422 14.55 -10.42 -12.28
C ASN A 422 15.05 -11.50 -13.25
N SER A 423 16.36 -11.70 -13.34
CA SER A 423 17.00 -12.87 -13.95
C SER A 423 17.55 -13.84 -12.89
N THR A 424 17.84 -15.08 -13.29
CA THR A 424 18.56 -16.05 -12.46
C THR A 424 19.96 -16.26 -13.01
N VAL A 425 20.87 -16.70 -12.13
CA VAL A 425 22.23 -17.12 -12.48
C VAL A 425 22.25 -18.15 -13.63
N THR A 426 21.22 -19.00 -13.72
CA THR A 426 21.02 -20.02 -14.76
C THR A 426 20.35 -19.53 -16.05
N ASN A 427 19.77 -18.33 -16.05
CA ASN A 427 19.08 -17.74 -17.20
C ASN A 427 19.27 -16.20 -17.19
N PRO A 428 20.50 -15.73 -17.44
CA PRO A 428 20.81 -14.30 -17.44
C PRO A 428 20.21 -13.61 -18.67
N ALA A 429 19.78 -12.36 -18.51
CA ALA A 429 19.17 -11.59 -19.59
C ALA A 429 19.53 -10.11 -19.44
N GLY A 430 20.01 -9.48 -20.52
CA GLY A 430 20.47 -8.09 -20.53
C GLY A 430 19.50 -7.02 -19.97
N PRO A 431 18.16 -7.10 -20.17
CA PRO A 431 17.22 -6.12 -19.61
C PRO A 431 16.79 -6.45 -18.16
N ARG A 432 17.55 -7.28 -17.43
CA ARG A 432 17.21 -7.79 -16.09
C ARG A 432 18.40 -7.82 -15.14
N THR A 433 18.12 -7.73 -13.85
CA THR A 433 19.09 -7.85 -12.75
C THR A 433 19.05 -9.25 -12.17
N GLN A 434 20.22 -9.85 -11.99
CA GLN A 434 20.35 -11.16 -11.34
C GLN A 434 19.91 -11.11 -9.87
N ASN A 435 19.17 -12.12 -9.41
CA ASN A 435 18.85 -12.33 -7.99
C ASN A 435 18.04 -11.21 -7.31
N LEU A 436 17.44 -10.28 -8.08
CA LEU A 436 16.64 -9.15 -7.57
C LEU A 436 15.54 -9.57 -6.59
N MET A 437 14.79 -10.64 -6.89
CA MET A 437 13.76 -11.19 -6.01
C MET A 437 14.32 -11.82 -4.73
N LEU A 438 15.58 -12.29 -4.74
CA LEU A 438 16.25 -12.78 -3.52
C LEU A 438 16.66 -11.62 -2.61
N PHE A 439 17.08 -10.47 -3.16
CA PHE A 439 17.28 -9.24 -2.39
C PHE A 439 15.96 -8.76 -1.77
N ILE A 440 14.89 -8.67 -2.55
CA ILE A 440 13.57 -8.17 -2.09
C ILE A 440 12.98 -9.10 -1.02
N GLY A 441 12.88 -10.40 -1.29
CA GLY A 441 12.36 -11.37 -0.30
C GLY A 441 13.25 -11.49 0.94
N GLY A 442 14.57 -11.33 0.78
CA GLY A 442 15.52 -11.25 1.89
C GLY A 442 15.28 -10.04 2.79
N MET A 443 15.01 -8.87 2.20
CA MET A 443 14.59 -7.67 2.94
C MET A 443 13.25 -7.89 3.67
N GLU A 444 12.19 -8.34 2.98
CA GLU A 444 10.87 -8.60 3.58
C GLU A 444 10.95 -9.52 4.81
N THR A 445 11.74 -10.59 4.70
CA THR A 445 11.99 -11.56 5.78
C THR A 445 12.69 -10.89 6.95
N ALA A 446 13.75 -10.11 6.68
CA ALA A 446 14.58 -9.48 7.70
C ALA A 446 13.87 -8.33 8.46
N VAL A 447 12.78 -7.77 7.90
CA VAL A 447 11.93 -6.76 8.56
C VAL A 447 10.55 -7.28 8.99
N GLN A 448 10.31 -8.60 8.94
CA GLN A 448 9.05 -9.24 9.39
C GLN A 448 7.78 -8.69 8.70
N GLN A 449 7.89 -8.22 7.45
CA GLN A 449 6.75 -7.59 6.74
C GLN A 449 5.80 -8.56 6.03
N GLN A 450 6.09 -9.86 6.07
CA GLN A 450 5.35 -10.88 5.31
C GLN A 450 3.91 -11.10 5.82
N ASP A 451 3.63 -10.81 7.10
CA ASP A 451 2.33 -11.05 7.72
C ASP A 451 1.30 -9.92 7.51
N GLN A 452 1.63 -8.85 6.76
CA GLN A 452 0.71 -7.73 6.49
C GLN A 452 0.53 -7.49 4.98
N PRO A 453 -0.72 -7.36 4.49
CA PRO A 453 -0.97 -7.08 3.08
C PRO A 453 -0.42 -5.70 2.68
N ALA A 454 -0.02 -5.54 1.41
CA ALA A 454 0.42 -4.26 0.88
C ALA A 454 -0.74 -3.26 0.75
N ALA A 455 -1.92 -3.73 0.38
CA ALA A 455 -3.14 -2.92 0.27
C ALA A 455 -4.34 -3.60 0.92
N LYS A 456 -5.26 -2.82 1.50
CA LYS A 456 -6.51 -3.32 2.08
C LYS A 456 -7.68 -2.39 1.78
N PHE A 457 -8.69 -2.95 1.12
CA PHE A 457 -9.91 -2.24 0.74
C PHE A 457 -11.07 -2.81 1.54
N CYS A 458 -11.62 -2.01 2.45
CA CYS A 458 -12.84 -2.38 3.18
C CYS A 458 -14.05 -1.72 2.51
N PHE A 459 -14.93 -2.57 2.01
CA PHE A 459 -16.04 -2.21 1.14
C PHE A 459 -17.35 -2.69 1.77
N GLY A 460 -18.40 -1.90 1.65
CA GLY A 460 -19.72 -2.26 2.12
C GLY A 460 -20.77 -2.03 1.06
N PHE A 461 -21.54 -3.07 0.75
CA PHE A 461 -22.62 -2.99 -0.22
C PHE A 461 -23.97 -3.21 0.44
N GLN A 462 -24.88 -2.27 0.26
CA GLN A 462 -26.30 -2.48 0.47
C GLN A 462 -27.01 -2.58 -0.90
N PRO A 463 -27.73 -3.68 -1.20
CA PRO A 463 -28.56 -3.73 -2.40
C PRO A 463 -29.67 -2.66 -2.33
N ALA A 464 -30.28 -2.36 -3.47
CA ALA A 464 -31.42 -1.45 -3.49
C ALA A 464 -32.52 -1.97 -2.53
N PRO A 465 -33.23 -1.08 -1.79
CA PRO A 465 -34.38 -1.51 -1.02
C PRO A 465 -35.39 -2.10 -1.99
N GLY A 466 -35.52 -3.42 -1.95
CA GLY A 466 -36.33 -4.13 -2.94
C GLY A 466 -37.76 -3.62 -2.89
N VAL A 467 -38.22 -2.99 -3.99
CA VAL A 467 -39.64 -2.99 -4.32
C VAL A 467 -40.04 -4.44 -4.28
N SER A 468 -40.79 -4.84 -3.27
CA SER A 468 -41.02 -6.24 -3.00
C SER A 468 -41.67 -6.83 -4.25
N LYS A 469 -41.01 -7.82 -4.86
CA LYS A 469 -41.72 -8.82 -5.67
C LYS A 469 -42.54 -9.68 -4.71
N GLN A 470 -43.54 -9.04 -4.08
CA GLN A 470 -44.86 -9.60 -4.00
C GLN A 470 -45.19 -10.02 -5.44
N SER A 471 -44.93 -11.28 -5.72
CA SER A 471 -45.69 -12.00 -6.70
C SER A 471 -47.14 -11.85 -6.26
N LEU A 472 -47.83 -10.87 -6.83
CA LEU A 472 -49.26 -10.92 -7.03
C LEU A 472 -49.55 -11.98 -8.10
N THR A 473 -49.09 -13.20 -7.83
CA THR A 473 -49.87 -14.40 -8.10
C THR A 473 -51.23 -14.15 -7.45
N PHE A 474 -52.24 -13.93 -8.30
CA PHE A 474 -53.65 -13.93 -7.92
C PHE A 474 -54.16 -15.39 -7.95
N PRO A 475 -54.29 -16.08 -6.81
CA PRO A 475 -55.29 -17.14 -6.68
C PRO A 475 -56.46 -16.70 -5.79
N ASN A 476 -56.20 -15.91 -4.75
CA ASN A 476 -57.15 -15.74 -3.64
C ASN A 476 -58.26 -14.69 -3.89
N LEU A 477 -58.13 -13.83 -4.92
CA LEU A 477 -59.19 -12.87 -5.28
C LEU A 477 -60.30 -13.47 -6.16
N PHE A 478 -60.05 -14.60 -6.84
CA PHE A 478 -61.10 -15.33 -7.57
C PHE A 478 -61.76 -16.43 -6.73
N ALA A 479 -61.03 -17.04 -5.79
CA ALA A 479 -61.59 -18.05 -4.88
C ALA A 479 -62.80 -17.51 -4.07
N GLY A 480 -62.74 -16.25 -3.61
CA GLY A 480 -63.85 -15.62 -2.88
C GLY A 480 -65.10 -15.35 -3.75
N LEU A 481 -64.93 -15.04 -5.03
CA LEU A 481 -66.04 -14.73 -5.95
C LEU A 481 -66.78 -15.99 -6.43
N ILE A 482 -66.07 -17.11 -6.61
CA ILE A 482 -66.70 -18.38 -6.99
C ILE A 482 -67.49 -18.99 -5.81
N ALA A 483 -66.98 -18.88 -4.58
CA ALA A 483 -67.71 -19.30 -3.38
C ALA A 483 -69.06 -18.57 -3.21
N SER A 484 -69.14 -17.30 -3.63
CA SER A 484 -70.38 -16.51 -3.55
C SER A 484 -71.43 -16.85 -4.64
N SER A 485 -71.07 -17.47 -5.76
CA SER A 485 -72.05 -17.81 -6.80
C SER A 485 -72.78 -19.12 -6.52
N GLN A 486 -72.10 -20.12 -5.94
CA GLN A 486 -72.72 -21.43 -5.65
C GLN A 486 -73.80 -21.34 -4.56
N GLN A 487 -73.62 -20.51 -3.51
CA GLN A 487 -74.68 -20.24 -2.52
C GLN A 487 -75.91 -19.48 -3.07
N LEU A 488 -75.79 -18.87 -4.26
CA LEU A 488 -76.90 -18.20 -4.95
C LEU A 488 -77.64 -19.15 -5.91
N SER A 489 -76.93 -20.11 -6.51
CA SER A 489 -77.52 -21.19 -7.32
C SER A 489 -78.55 -22.01 -6.52
N ASP A 490 -78.12 -22.55 -5.37
CA ASP A 490 -78.91 -23.51 -4.58
C ASP A 490 -80.15 -22.89 -3.90
N ARG A 491 -80.29 -21.55 -3.94
CA ARG A 491 -81.47 -20.82 -3.44
C ARG A 491 -82.48 -20.41 -4.51
N LEU A 492 -82.14 -20.53 -5.79
CA LEU A 492 -83.00 -20.09 -6.89
C LEU A 492 -83.60 -21.24 -7.71
N PHE A 493 -82.98 -22.42 -7.74
CA PHE A 493 -83.45 -23.56 -8.53
C PHE A 493 -83.47 -24.90 -7.77
N PRO A 494 -84.52 -25.16 -6.96
CA PRO A 494 -84.75 -26.46 -6.32
C PRO A 494 -85.30 -27.48 -7.34
N GLY A 495 -84.52 -27.77 -8.38
CA GLY A 495 -84.88 -28.68 -9.47
C GLY A 495 -83.66 -29.01 -10.32
N GLY A 496 -83.10 -30.21 -10.16
CA GLY A 496 -81.80 -30.56 -10.74
C GLY A 496 -81.83 -30.74 -12.26
N LEU A 497 -80.87 -30.11 -12.93
CA LEU A 497 -80.63 -30.26 -14.38
C LEU A 497 -79.23 -30.84 -14.60
N ARG A 498 -79.14 -32.17 -14.78
CA ARG A 498 -77.89 -32.83 -15.19
C ARG A 498 -77.65 -32.61 -16.69
N VAL A 499 -76.86 -31.59 -17.00
CA VAL A 499 -76.25 -31.43 -18.32
C VAL A 499 -74.91 -32.19 -18.31
N GLY A 500 -74.76 -33.18 -19.19
CA GLY A 500 -73.49 -33.86 -19.44
C GLY A 500 -72.66 -33.13 -20.51
N TRP A 501 -71.90 -33.90 -21.31
CA TRP A 501 -70.92 -33.44 -22.31
C TRP A 501 -69.62 -32.87 -21.72
N PRO A 502 -68.47 -33.05 -22.41
CA PRO A 502 -68.02 -34.33 -22.95
C PRO A 502 -66.59 -34.70 -22.52
#